data_AF-A0A353N7K8-F1
#
_entry.id   AF-A0A353N7K8-F1
#
_cell.length_a   1.000
_cell.length_b   1.000
_cell.length_c   1.000
_cell.angle_alpha   90.00
_cell.angle_beta   90.00
_cell.angle_gamma   90.00
#
_symmetry.space_group_name_H-M   'P 1'
#
loop_
_entity.id
_entity.type
_entity.pdbx_description
1 polymer ?
#
loop_
_entity_poly.entity_id
_entity_poly.type
_entity_poly.pdbx_seq_one_letter_code
_entity_poly.pdbx_strand_id
1 'polypeptide(L)' 'MQELVAIIMGSDSDLPVMSKTAEILEDFAVGYCLKILSAHRTPDQALEFAHTAQAKGYKIIIA' A
#
# COMPACT_ATOMS: atom_id res chain seq x y z
N MET A 1 5.89 -14.87 0.75
CA MET A 1 4.58 -14.79 0.06
C MET A 1 4.65 -13.64 -0.92
N GLN A 2 4.07 -13.73 -2.12
CA GLN A 2 4.09 -12.60 -3.07
C GLN A 2 3.17 -11.48 -2.54
N GLU A 3 3.62 -10.23 -2.55
CA GLU A 3 2.80 -9.08 -2.14
C GLU A 3 1.78 -8.76 -3.24
N LEU A 4 0.53 -9.16 -3.05
CA LEU A 4 -0.55 -8.94 -4.00
C LEU A 4 -1.27 -7.61 -3.76
N VAL A 5 -1.23 -7.09 -2.54
CA VAL A 5 -1.93 -5.85 -2.16
C VAL A 5 -0.93 -4.80 -1.63
N ALA A 6 -1.00 -3.58 -2.14
CA ALA A 6 -0.25 -2.46 -1.57
C ALA A 6 -1.19 -1.55 -0.79
N ILE A 7 -0.96 -1.46 0.53
CA ILE A 7 -1.60 -0.48 1.39
C ILE A 7 -0.71 0.76 1.41
N ILE A 8 -1.23 1.87 0.92
CA ILE A 8 -0.53 3.16 0.87
C ILE A 8 -1.19 4.08 1.89
N MET A 9 -0.40 4.93 2.53
CA MET A 9 -0.93 6.00 3.37
C MET A 9 -0.13 7.28 3.19
N GLY A 10 -0.79 8.41 3.40
CA GLY A 10 -0.16 9.72 3.21
C GLY A 10 0.79 10.08 4.35
N SER A 11 0.54 9.56 5.55
CA SER A 11 1.28 9.85 6.77
C SER A 11 1.33 8.64 7.72
N ASP A 12 2.30 8.62 8.63
CA ASP A 12 2.38 7.65 9.73
C ASP A 12 1.19 7.75 10.69
N SER A 13 0.62 8.94 10.84
CA SER A 13 -0.63 9.17 11.59
C SER A 13 -1.83 8.36 11.08
N ASP A 14 -1.80 7.90 9.82
CA ASP A 14 -2.87 7.09 9.22
C ASP A 14 -2.74 5.60 9.59
N LEU A 15 -1.57 5.18 10.10
CA LEU A 15 -1.24 3.79 10.40
C LEU A 15 -2.27 3.09 11.32
N PRO A 16 -2.79 3.71 12.40
CA PRO A 16 -3.80 3.06 13.26
C PRO A 16 -5.13 2.75 12.56
N VAL A 17 -5.42 3.45 11.45
CA VAL A 17 -6.61 3.18 10.63
C VAL A 17 -6.28 2.15 9.56
N MET A 18 -5.15 2.33 8.87
CA MET A 18 -4.77 1.49 7.74
C MET A 18 -4.30 0.08 8.15
N SER A 19 -3.80 -0.10 9.38
CA SER A 19 -3.42 -1.41 9.91
C SER A 19 -4.58 -2.40 9.99
N LYS A 20 -5.81 -1.92 10.15
CA LYS A 20 -7.01 -2.76 10.16
C LYS A 20 -7.22 -3.49 8.83
N THR A 21 -6.77 -2.89 7.73
CA THR A 21 -6.77 -3.56 6.43
C THR A 21 -5.75 -4.70 6.40
N ALA A 22 -4.56 -4.47 6.96
CA ALA A 22 -3.51 -5.47 7.06
C ALA A 22 -3.97 -6.69 7.87
N GLU A 23 -4.62 -6.47 9.03
CA GLU A 23 -5.19 -7.53 9.87
C GLU A 23 -6.13 -8.45 9.07
N ILE A 24 -7.04 -7.88 8.28
CA ILE A 24 -7.94 -8.67 7.43
C ILE A 24 -7.17 -9.44 6.34
N LEU A 25 -6.16 -8.83 5.71
CA LEU A 25 -5.37 -9.53 4.71
C LEU A 25 -4.58 -10.69 5.31
N GLU A 26 -4.12 -10.57 6.56
CA GLU A 26 -3.47 -11.66 7.32
C GLU A 26 -4.43 -12.81 7.58
N ASP A 27 -5.67 -12.54 8.00
CA ASP A 27 -6.70 -13.56 8.24
C ASP A 27 -6.98 -14.41 6.98
N PHE A 28 -6.92 -13.78 5.80
CA PHE A 28 -7.08 -14.47 4.51
C PHE A 28 -5.77 -14.99 3.91
N ALA A 29 -4.63 -14.85 4.61
CA ALA A 29 -3.30 -15.20 4.13
C ALA A 29 -2.96 -14.57 2.76
N VAL A 30 -3.34 -13.30 2.56
CA VAL A 30 -3.03 -12.52 1.36
C VAL A 30 -1.78 -11.68 1.62
N GLY A 31 -0.74 -11.86 0.80
CA GLY A 31 0.49 -11.08 0.93
C GLY A 31 0.26 -9.61 0.61
N TYR A 32 0.79 -8.72 1.44
CA TYR A 32 0.61 -7.28 1.29
C TYR A 32 1.87 -6.50 1.69
N CYS A 33 1.92 -5.21 1.34
CA CYS A 33 2.90 -4.26 1.88
C CYS A 33 2.22 -2.99 2.42
N LEU A 34 2.86 -2.34 3.39
CA LEU A 34 2.50 -1.01 3.88
C LEU A 34 3.54 0.01 3.43
N LYS A 35 3.12 1.13 2.84
CA LYS A 35 4.00 2.21 2.38
C LYS A 35 3.44 3.59 2.74
N ILE A 36 4.30 4.48 3.24
CA ILE A 36 3.95 5.90 3.40
C ILE A 36 4.35 6.63 2.12
N LEU A 37 3.36 6.99 1.30
CA LEU A 37 3.55 7.77 0.07
C LEU A 37 2.51 8.89 0.05
N SER A 38 2.97 10.13 0.18
CA SER A 38 2.11 11.28 0.23
C SER A 38 1.94 11.89 -1.16
N ALA A 39 0.71 11.91 -1.67
CA ALA A 39 0.41 12.61 -2.92
C ALA A 39 0.75 14.11 -2.87
N HIS A 40 0.72 14.74 -1.69
CA HIS A 40 1.00 16.16 -1.52
C HIS A 40 2.46 16.48 -1.19
N ARG A 41 3.14 15.62 -0.41
CA ARG A 41 4.54 15.89 0.03
C ARG A 41 5.58 15.24 -0.87
N THR A 42 5.26 14.07 -1.44
CA THR A 42 6.16 13.30 -2.31
C THR A 42 5.43 12.84 -3.59
N PRO A 43 4.87 13.79 -4.38
CA PRO A 43 4.04 13.47 -5.55
C PRO A 43 4.74 12.57 -6.57
N ASP A 44 6.03 12.83 -6.85
CA ASP A 44 6.79 12.04 -7.83
C ASP A 44 6.94 10.57 -7.39
N GLN A 45 7.13 10.32 -6.09
CA GLN A 45 7.23 8.96 -5.56
C GLN A 45 5.89 8.24 -5.61
N ALA A 46 4.79 8.95 -5.31
CA ALA A 46 3.45 8.39 -5.41
C ALA A 46 3.10 8.03 -6.86
N LEU A 47 3.46 8.90 -7.82
CA LEU A 47 3.24 8.68 -9.25
C LEU A 47 4.06 7.50 -9.77
N GLU A 48 5.36 7.46 -9.44
CA GLU A 48 6.26 6.36 -9.81
C GLU A 48 5.79 5.03 -9.22
N PHE A 49 5.31 5.03 -7.98
CA PHE A 49 4.72 3.84 -7.38
C PHE A 49 3.50 3.36 -8.18
N ALA A 50 2.56 4.26 -8.50
CA ALA A 50 1.35 3.93 -9.24
C ALA A 50 1.67 3.37 -10.64
N HIS A 51 2.61 3.97 -11.37
CA HIS A 51 3.02 3.51 -12.70
C HIS A 51 3.71 2.14 -12.68
N THR A 52 4.51 1.86 -11.65
CA THR A 52 5.28 0.60 -11.57
C THR A 52 4.55 -0.52 -10.82
N ALA A 53 3.43 -0.24 -10.15
CA ALA A 53 2.77 -1.19 -9.26
C ALA A 53 2.36 -2.50 -9.97
N GLN A 54 1.74 -2.40 -11.15
CA GLN A 54 1.31 -3.58 -11.91
C GLN A 54 2.51 -4.44 -12.33
N ALA A 55 3.59 -3.81 -12.79
CA ALA A 55 4.82 -4.50 -13.20
C ALA A 55 5.51 -5.21 -12.03
N LYS A 56 5.40 -4.66 -10.82
CA LYS A 56 5.87 -5.27 -9.57
C LYS A 56 4.99 -6.44 -9.09
N GLY A 57 3.86 -6.69 -9.74
CA GLY A 57 2.98 -7.82 -9.44
C GLY A 57 1.84 -7.52 -8.49
N TYR A 58 1.71 -6.27 -7.99
CA TYR A 58 0.56 -5.86 -7.20
C TYR A 58 -0.73 -6.00 -8.03
N LYS A 59 -1.78 -6.48 -7.38
CA LYS A 59 -3.11 -6.67 -7.95
C LYS A 59 -4.09 -5.60 -7.49
N ILE A 60 -3.91 -5.09 -6.28
CA ILE A 60 -4.78 -4.09 -5.64
C ILE A 60 -3.93 -3.04 -4.92
N ILE A 61 -4.40 -1.80 -4.95
CA ILE A 61 -3.89 -0.70 -4.12
C ILE A 61 -5.04 -0.21 -3.22
N ILE A 62 -4.77 -0.03 -1.93
CA ILE A 62 -5.68 0.55 -0.94
C ILE A 62 -4.98 1.79 -0.39
N ALA A 63 -5.56 2.98 -0.55
CA ALA A 63 -4.92 4.27 -0.24
C ALA A 63 -5.88 5.22 0.48
#